data_AF-A0A151R0Q5-F1
#
_entry.id   AF-A0A151R0Q5-F1
#
_cell.length_a   1.000
_cell.length_b   1.000
_cell.length_c   1.000
_cell.angle_alpha   90.00
_cell.angle_beta   90.00
_cell.angle_gamma   90.00
#
_symmetry.space_group_name_H-M   'P 1'
#
loop_
_entity.id
_entity.type
_entity.pdbx_description
1 polymer ?
#
loop_
_entity_poly.entity_id
_entity_poly.type
_entity_poly.pdbx_seq_one_letter_code
_entity_poly.pdbx_strand_id
1 'polypeptide(L)'
;MSSKGFIWETGEKDVRFKVLYCRICHSDLHKLKNEWSDSIYPLVPGREIVGEVREVGSKVEKLKVGDKVAVGCLVGWCHTCENCVKNLENYCQKAIPTYGAEYEDGSMSYGGFSDLMVADQHFVVAIPNGLPLDAAAPLLCAGITVYGPLRCFGLHKPGMHLGVVGLGGLGHLAVKFAKALGLKVTVISTSALMLKNKKPCNILEHIPLLSVETKTKCRLQCAPWMA
;
A
#
# COMPACT_ATOMS: atom_id res chain seq x y z
N MET A 1 -32.84 -11.76 -7.83
CA MET A 1 -31.39 -12.00 -7.68
C MET A 1 -30.99 -13.11 -8.64
N SER A 2 -30.42 -12.76 -9.79
CA SER A 2 -29.95 -13.75 -10.76
C SER A 2 -28.66 -14.39 -10.23
N SER A 3 -28.56 -15.70 -10.36
CA SER A 3 -27.51 -16.60 -9.86
C SER A 3 -26.15 -16.47 -10.59
N LYS A 4 -25.87 -15.36 -11.25
CA LYS A 4 -24.51 -15.04 -11.71
C LYS A 4 -23.73 -14.55 -10.50
N GLY A 5 -22.84 -15.38 -9.97
CA GLY A 5 -21.97 -15.03 -8.84
C GLY A 5 -21.24 -13.71 -9.09
N PHE A 6 -20.83 -13.04 -8.00
CA PHE A 6 -20.11 -11.76 -7.96
C PHE A 6 -18.70 -11.79 -8.58
N ILE A 7 -18.47 -12.58 -9.64
CA ILE A 7 -17.16 -12.77 -10.26
C ILE A 7 -17.15 -11.99 -11.57
N TRP A 8 -16.33 -10.94 -11.61
CA TRP A 8 -16.07 -10.14 -12.82
C TRP A 8 -15.50 -11.01 -13.94
N GLU A 9 -16.00 -10.82 -15.17
CA GLU A 9 -15.34 -11.35 -16.36
C GLU A 9 -14.01 -10.63 -16.58
N THR A 10 -13.02 -11.32 -17.15
CA THR A 10 -11.71 -10.72 -17.43
C THR A 10 -11.82 -9.92 -18.73
N GLY A 11 -11.90 -8.58 -18.63
CA GLY A 11 -11.89 -7.71 -19.79
C GLY A 11 -10.57 -7.73 -20.54
N GLU A 12 -10.53 -7.11 -21.73
CA GLU A 12 -9.37 -7.15 -22.62
C GLU A 12 -8.09 -6.61 -21.99
N LYS A 13 -8.18 -5.66 -21.05
CA LYS A 13 -7.03 -5.06 -20.35
C LYS A 13 -6.89 -5.54 -18.90
N ASP A 14 -7.75 -6.45 -18.47
CA ASP A 14 -7.80 -6.86 -17.08
C ASP A 14 -6.90 -8.06 -16.81
N VAL A 15 -6.54 -8.20 -15.55
CA VAL A 15 -5.83 -9.34 -15.01
C VAL A 15 -6.69 -9.95 -13.91
N ARG A 16 -7.02 -11.23 -14.07
CA ARG A 16 -7.64 -12.02 -13.01
C ARG A 16 -6.57 -12.81 -12.28
N PHE A 17 -6.57 -12.72 -10.95
CA PHE A 17 -5.59 -13.38 -10.11
C PHE A 17 -6.23 -14.01 -8.88
N LYS A 18 -5.60 -15.07 -8.38
CA LYS A 18 -5.91 -15.65 -7.08
C LYS A 18 -5.25 -14.82 -6.00
N VAL A 19 -6.04 -14.33 -5.04
CA VAL A 19 -5.49 -13.63 -3.88
C VAL A 19 -4.76 -14.64 -2.99
N LEU A 20 -3.52 -14.33 -2.63
CA LEU A 20 -2.69 -15.14 -1.75
C LEU A 20 -2.57 -14.50 -0.37
N TYR A 21 -2.42 -13.17 -0.34
CA TYR A 21 -2.35 -12.39 0.88
C TYR A 21 -3.13 -11.09 0.68
N CYS A 22 -3.90 -10.72 1.69
CA CYS A 22 -4.44 -9.37 1.82
C CYS A 22 -4.22 -8.91 3.26
N ARG A 23 -3.54 -7.77 3.43
CA ARG A 23 -3.25 -7.22 4.76
C ARG A 23 -4.32 -6.22 5.16
N ILE A 24 -4.50 -6.07 6.47
CA ILE A 24 -5.49 -5.18 7.07
C ILE A 24 -4.85 -3.80 7.28
N CYS A 25 -5.45 -2.78 6.68
CA CYS A 25 -5.16 -1.39 6.93
C CYS A 25 -6.25 -0.78 7.84
N HIS A 26 -5.90 0.23 8.64
CA HIS A 26 -6.91 0.91 9.48
C HIS A 26 -8.03 1.56 8.65
N SER A 27 -7.74 1.92 7.40
CA SER A 27 -8.73 2.43 6.46
C SER A 27 -9.80 1.39 6.09
N ASP A 28 -9.51 0.09 6.21
CA ASP A 28 -10.53 -0.97 6.09
C ASP A 28 -11.53 -0.87 7.24
N LEU A 29 -11.06 -0.60 8.46
CA LEU A 29 -11.91 -0.42 9.64
C LEU A 29 -12.78 0.83 9.55
N HIS A 30 -12.20 1.96 9.11
CA HIS A 30 -12.95 3.20 8.90
C HIS A 30 -14.13 2.99 7.95
N LYS A 31 -13.92 2.29 6.82
CA LYS A 31 -15.00 1.97 5.86
C LYS A 31 -15.98 0.94 6.44
N LEU A 32 -15.51 -0.11 7.12
CA LEU A 32 -16.41 -1.09 7.74
C LEU A 32 -17.37 -0.46 8.76
N LYS A 33 -16.90 0.50 9.54
CA LYS A 33 -17.69 1.23 10.55
C LYS A 33 -18.41 2.47 10.02
N ASN A 34 -18.24 2.79 8.73
CA ASN A 34 -18.74 4.01 8.11
C ASN A 34 -18.32 5.30 8.86
N GLU A 35 -17.10 5.35 9.40
CA GLU A 35 -16.60 6.50 10.17
C GLU A 35 -16.36 7.74 9.28
N TRP A 36 -16.33 7.57 7.96
CA TRP A 36 -16.25 8.64 6.97
C TRP A 36 -17.59 8.96 6.29
N SER A 37 -18.67 8.30 6.70
CA SER A 37 -20.04 8.52 6.18
C SER A 37 -20.18 8.33 4.66
N ASP A 38 -19.32 7.50 4.05
CA ASP A 38 -19.23 7.27 2.61
C ASP A 38 -19.21 5.77 2.23
N SER A 39 -19.58 4.88 3.15
CA SER A 39 -19.55 3.44 2.92
C SER A 39 -20.78 2.96 2.15
N ILE A 40 -20.53 2.19 1.09
CA ILE A 40 -21.55 1.51 0.30
C ILE A 40 -21.52 0.02 0.66
N TYR A 41 -22.67 -0.55 0.99
CA TYR A 41 -22.83 -1.97 1.37
C TYR A 41 -23.64 -2.74 0.32
N PRO A 42 -23.38 -4.05 0.10
CA PRO A 42 -22.38 -4.89 0.77
C PRO A 42 -20.94 -4.47 0.46
N LEU A 43 -20.05 -4.58 1.45
CA LEU A 43 -18.67 -4.12 1.37
C LEU A 43 -17.72 -5.31 1.56
N VAL A 44 -16.75 -5.46 0.66
CA VAL A 44 -15.60 -6.37 0.83
C VAL A 44 -14.34 -5.51 0.89
N PRO A 45 -13.75 -5.27 2.08
CA PRO A 45 -12.55 -4.45 2.22
C PRO A 45 -11.26 -5.14 1.73
N GLY A 46 -10.12 -4.49 1.98
CA GLY A 46 -8.79 -5.01 1.68
C GLY A 46 -8.19 -4.36 0.45
N ARG A 47 -7.12 -3.58 0.66
CA ARG A 47 -6.41 -2.77 -0.37
C ARG A 47 -4.89 -2.93 -0.34
N GLU A 48 -4.43 -4.02 0.27
CA GLU A 48 -3.02 -4.42 0.39
C GLU A 48 -2.89 -5.84 -0.13
N ILE A 49 -3.06 -6.00 -1.45
CA ILE A 49 -3.41 -7.28 -2.07
C ILE A 49 -2.19 -7.83 -2.80
N VAL A 50 -1.91 -9.12 -2.59
CA VAL A 50 -0.89 -9.88 -3.32
C VAL A 50 -1.51 -11.18 -3.83
N GLY A 51 -1.24 -11.50 -5.08
CA GLY A 51 -1.81 -12.65 -5.76
C GLY A 51 -0.93 -13.28 -6.82
N GLU A 52 -1.48 -14.29 -7.46
CA GLU A 52 -0.89 -14.98 -8.61
C GLU A 52 -1.85 -14.94 -9.79
N VAL A 53 -1.36 -14.47 -10.94
CA VAL A 53 -2.15 -14.33 -12.16
C VAL A 53 -2.69 -15.68 -12.62
N ARG A 54 -3.99 -15.73 -12.90
CA ARG A 54 -4.70 -16.91 -13.42
C ARG A 54 -5.13 -16.74 -14.87
N GLU A 55 -5.42 -15.50 -15.26
CA GLU A 55 -5.89 -15.17 -16.60
C GLU A 55 -5.54 -13.71 -16.89
N VAL A 56 -5.25 -13.41 -18.15
CA VAL A 56 -4.96 -12.07 -18.65
C VAL A 56 -5.83 -11.78 -19.87
N GLY A 57 -6.32 -10.56 -19.95
CA GLY A 57 -7.04 -10.06 -21.12
C GLY A 57 -6.17 -10.02 -22.38
N SER A 58 -6.82 -9.98 -23.54
CA SER A 58 -6.17 -10.03 -24.86
C SER A 58 -5.22 -8.86 -25.18
N LYS A 59 -5.33 -7.74 -24.45
CA LYS A 59 -4.52 -6.52 -24.58
C LYS A 59 -3.56 -6.33 -23.40
N VAL A 60 -3.35 -7.35 -22.58
CA VAL A 60 -2.34 -7.32 -21.50
C VAL A 60 -0.99 -7.76 -22.06
N GLU A 61 0.01 -6.88 -21.96
CA GLU A 61 1.33 -7.12 -22.59
C GLU A 61 2.44 -7.43 -21.58
N LYS A 62 2.34 -6.93 -20.35
CA LYS A 62 3.44 -6.95 -19.36
C LYS A 62 3.37 -8.10 -18.35
N LEU A 63 2.22 -8.77 -18.28
CA LEU A 63 1.92 -9.78 -17.27
C LEU A 63 1.46 -11.05 -17.95
N LYS A 64 1.76 -12.19 -17.34
CA LYS A 64 1.35 -13.52 -17.81
C LYS A 64 0.88 -14.39 -16.66
N VAL A 65 0.15 -15.45 -16.99
CA VAL A 65 -0.29 -16.47 -16.03
C VAL A 65 0.90 -17.01 -15.22
N GLY A 66 0.71 -17.09 -13.90
CA GLY A 66 1.74 -17.51 -12.95
C GLY A 66 2.58 -16.37 -12.35
N ASP A 67 2.54 -15.16 -12.93
CA ASP A 67 3.24 -14.01 -12.36
C ASP A 67 2.70 -13.66 -10.96
N LYS A 68 3.60 -13.21 -10.07
CA LYS A 68 3.23 -12.70 -8.75
C LYS A 68 2.97 -11.20 -8.85
N VAL A 69 1.77 -10.80 -8.48
CA VAL A 69 1.28 -9.44 -8.67
C VAL A 69 0.69 -8.88 -7.39
N ALA A 70 0.59 -7.56 -7.34
CA ALA A 70 -0.02 -6.85 -6.24
C ALA A 70 -0.97 -5.76 -6.75
N VAL A 71 -1.98 -5.42 -5.94
CA VAL A 71 -2.92 -4.32 -6.19
C VAL A 71 -3.02 -3.48 -4.93
N GLY A 72 -2.99 -2.15 -5.11
CA GLY A 72 -3.02 -1.18 -4.04
C GLY A 72 -4.40 -0.59 -3.79
N CYS A 73 -4.44 0.73 -3.58
CA CYS A 73 -5.63 1.47 -3.15
C CYS A 73 -6.60 1.90 -4.25
N LEU A 74 -6.21 1.78 -5.52
CA LEU A 74 -6.97 2.24 -6.68
C LEU A 74 -7.06 1.13 -7.73
N VAL A 75 -8.16 1.13 -8.48
CA VAL A 75 -8.47 0.16 -9.54
C VAL A 75 -9.09 0.81 -10.78
N GLY A 76 -9.31 2.12 -10.77
CA GLY A 76 -9.85 2.87 -11.92
C GLY A 76 -9.57 4.37 -11.84
N TRP A 77 -9.72 5.07 -12.97
CA TRP A 77 -9.60 6.53 -13.09
C TRP A 77 -10.42 7.05 -14.30
N CYS A 78 -10.29 8.33 -14.70
CA CYS A 78 -10.96 8.89 -15.90
C CYS A 78 -10.18 8.91 -17.24
N HIS A 79 -8.89 8.57 -17.26
CA HIS A 79 -8.01 8.44 -18.43
C HIS A 79 -7.62 9.75 -19.11
N THR A 80 -8.33 10.83 -18.82
CA THR A 80 -8.34 12.02 -19.66
C THR A 80 -7.95 13.29 -18.91
N CYS A 81 -8.04 13.32 -17.57
CA CYS A 81 -7.65 14.50 -16.82
C CYS A 81 -6.13 14.65 -16.75
N GLU A 82 -5.67 15.88 -16.50
CA GLU A 82 -4.25 16.22 -16.42
C GLU A 82 -3.47 15.32 -15.45
N ASN A 83 -4.09 14.96 -14.31
CA ASN A 83 -3.48 14.05 -13.34
C ASN A 83 -3.30 12.64 -13.90
N CYS A 84 -4.27 12.08 -14.63
CA CYS A 84 -4.11 10.77 -15.25
C CYS A 84 -3.02 10.78 -16.32
N VAL A 85 -2.97 11.84 -17.16
CA VAL A 85 -1.94 11.98 -18.21
C VAL A 85 -0.54 12.09 -17.60
N LYS A 86 -0.42 12.65 -16.39
CA LYS A 86 0.85 12.78 -15.66
C LYS A 86 1.21 11.56 -14.79
N ASN A 87 0.44 10.46 -14.84
CA ASN A 87 0.58 9.29 -13.93
C ASN A 87 0.49 9.70 -12.45
N LEU A 88 -0.49 10.55 -12.17
CA LEU A 88 -0.87 11.08 -10.86
C LEU A 88 -2.33 10.69 -10.57
N GLU A 89 -2.74 9.49 -10.96
CA GLU A 89 -4.11 8.98 -10.86
C GLU A 89 -4.67 9.01 -9.44
N ASN A 90 -3.82 9.00 -8.41
CA ASN A 90 -4.22 9.20 -7.02
C ASN A 90 -4.76 10.60 -6.71
N TYR A 91 -4.58 11.56 -7.61
CA TYR A 91 -5.18 12.89 -7.58
C TYR A 91 -6.32 13.04 -8.60
N CYS A 92 -6.74 11.97 -9.28
CA CYS A 92 -7.90 12.01 -10.16
C CYS A 92 -9.19 12.16 -9.35
N GLN A 93 -10.04 13.11 -9.74
CA GLN A 93 -11.34 13.33 -9.08
C GLN A 93 -12.34 12.19 -9.33
N LYS A 94 -12.08 11.35 -10.33
CA LYS A 94 -12.86 10.14 -10.65
C LYS A 94 -12.03 8.87 -10.42
N ALA A 95 -11.06 8.91 -9.50
CA ALA A 95 -10.33 7.71 -9.11
C ALA A 95 -11.29 6.72 -8.45
N ILE A 96 -11.20 5.44 -8.84
CA ILE A 96 -12.01 4.38 -8.28
C ILE A 96 -11.16 3.65 -7.24
N PRO A 97 -11.48 3.74 -5.93
CA PRO A 97 -10.78 2.98 -4.90
C PRO A 97 -11.03 1.47 -5.07
N THR A 98 -10.11 0.67 -4.56
CA THR A 98 -10.13 -0.80 -4.67
C THR A 98 -11.40 -1.47 -4.17
N TYR A 99 -12.13 -0.81 -3.27
CA TYR A 99 -13.39 -1.32 -2.76
C TYR A 99 -14.35 -0.19 -2.36
N GLY A 100 -15.65 -0.48 -2.43
CA GLY A 100 -16.70 0.40 -1.93
C GLY A 100 -16.88 1.66 -2.78
N ALA A 101 -16.67 1.54 -4.09
CA ALA A 101 -16.97 2.57 -5.09
C ALA A 101 -17.59 1.96 -6.35
N GLU A 102 -18.41 2.75 -7.02
CA GLU A 102 -19.10 2.38 -8.26
C GLU A 102 -18.24 2.71 -9.49
N TYR A 103 -18.21 1.80 -10.45
CA TYR A 103 -17.68 2.02 -11.79
C TYR A 103 -18.71 2.74 -12.67
N GLU A 104 -18.28 3.26 -13.83
CA GLU A 104 -19.19 3.99 -14.74
C GLU A 104 -20.34 3.12 -15.28
N ASP A 105 -20.18 1.79 -15.29
CA ASP A 105 -21.20 0.83 -15.71
C ASP A 105 -22.19 0.46 -14.58
N GLY A 106 -22.10 1.12 -13.42
CA GLY A 106 -22.94 0.87 -12.24
C GLY A 106 -22.48 -0.32 -11.40
N SER A 107 -21.37 -0.94 -11.76
CA SER A 107 -20.83 -2.11 -11.07
C SER A 107 -19.98 -1.70 -9.86
N MET A 108 -19.83 -2.56 -8.85
CA MET A 108 -19.19 -2.20 -7.58
C MET A 108 -17.78 -2.77 -7.44
N SER A 109 -16.82 -1.94 -7.03
CA SER A 109 -15.50 -2.42 -6.63
C SER A 109 -15.55 -3.21 -5.31
N TYR A 110 -14.91 -4.38 -5.30
CA TYR A 110 -14.75 -5.27 -4.15
C TYR A 110 -13.27 -5.57 -3.93
N GLY A 111 -12.85 -5.51 -2.66
CA GLY A 111 -11.46 -5.60 -2.26
C GLY A 111 -10.92 -7.02 -2.13
N GLY A 112 -9.70 -7.09 -1.63
CA GLY A 112 -8.92 -8.33 -1.57
C GLY A 112 -9.24 -9.27 -0.41
N PHE A 113 -10.24 -9.00 0.43
CA PHE A 113 -10.77 -10.01 1.36
C PHE A 113 -11.67 -11.01 0.62
N SER A 114 -11.12 -11.61 -0.42
CA SER A 114 -11.77 -12.45 -1.42
C SER A 114 -10.77 -13.49 -1.96
N ASP A 115 -11.26 -14.56 -2.60
CA ASP A 115 -10.39 -15.60 -3.18
C ASP A 115 -9.82 -15.21 -4.56
N LEU A 116 -10.57 -14.40 -5.30
CA LEU A 116 -10.26 -13.97 -6.66
C LEU A 116 -10.54 -12.48 -6.80
N MET A 117 -9.70 -11.81 -7.59
CA MET A 117 -9.90 -10.41 -7.96
C MET A 117 -9.55 -10.20 -9.43
N VAL A 118 -10.26 -9.26 -10.06
CA VAL A 118 -10.00 -8.75 -11.41
C VAL A 118 -9.67 -7.27 -11.29
N ALA A 119 -8.61 -6.81 -11.95
CA ALA A 119 -8.22 -5.41 -12.00
C ALA A 119 -7.57 -5.08 -13.34
N ASP A 120 -7.73 -3.84 -13.81
CA ASP A 120 -7.04 -3.34 -15.01
C ASP A 120 -5.52 -3.43 -14.80
N GLN A 121 -4.80 -3.92 -15.82
CA GLN A 121 -3.37 -4.18 -15.77
C GLN A 121 -2.52 -3.00 -15.31
N HIS A 122 -2.99 -1.75 -15.46
CA HIS A 122 -2.24 -0.59 -15.00
C HIS A 122 -2.13 -0.52 -13.48
N PHE A 123 -3.16 -0.95 -12.75
CA PHE A 123 -3.15 -0.96 -11.28
C PHE A 123 -2.53 -2.23 -10.69
N VAL A 124 -2.12 -3.15 -11.56
CA VAL A 124 -1.51 -4.42 -11.19
C VAL A 124 0.00 -4.29 -11.31
N VAL A 125 0.69 -4.32 -10.17
CA VAL A 125 2.15 -4.22 -10.14
C VAL A 125 2.79 -5.60 -10.01
N ALA A 126 3.82 -5.87 -10.80
CA ALA A 126 4.62 -7.08 -10.66
C ALA A 126 5.45 -7.03 -9.37
N ILE A 127 5.49 -8.13 -8.63
CA ILE A 127 6.29 -8.24 -7.41
C ILE A 127 7.72 -8.67 -7.78
N PRO A 128 8.76 -7.93 -7.37
CA PRO A 128 10.14 -8.31 -7.65
C PRO A 128 10.51 -9.68 -7.09
N ASN A 129 11.34 -10.42 -7.84
CA ASN A 129 11.89 -11.70 -7.38
C ASN A 129 12.66 -11.52 -6.06
N GLY A 130 12.43 -12.42 -5.10
CA GLY A 130 13.10 -12.39 -3.80
C GLY A 130 12.40 -11.57 -2.72
N LEU A 131 11.38 -10.78 -3.04
CA LEU A 131 10.54 -10.12 -2.03
C LEU A 131 9.50 -11.14 -1.49
N PRO A 132 9.48 -11.44 -0.17
CA PRO A 132 8.45 -12.30 0.40
C PRO A 132 7.05 -11.73 0.17
N LEU A 133 6.14 -12.56 -0.34
CA LEU A 133 4.81 -12.12 -0.78
C LEU A 133 3.97 -11.52 0.37
N ASP A 134 4.07 -12.09 1.57
CA ASP A 134 3.36 -11.62 2.76
C ASP A 134 3.90 -10.28 3.30
N ALA A 135 5.15 -9.96 2.99
CA ALA A 135 5.83 -8.71 3.30
C ALA A 135 5.65 -7.65 2.20
N ALA A 136 5.29 -8.06 0.98
CA ALA A 136 4.99 -7.16 -0.13
C ALA A 136 3.65 -6.44 0.08
N ALA A 137 2.61 -7.15 0.54
CA ALA A 137 1.25 -6.61 0.70
C ALA A 137 1.17 -5.24 1.40
N PRO A 138 1.80 -5.00 2.57
CA PRO A 138 1.76 -3.70 3.24
C PRO A 138 2.39 -2.54 2.45
N LEU A 139 3.24 -2.85 1.46
CA LEU A 139 3.91 -1.83 0.66
C LEU A 139 2.93 -1.09 -0.27
N LEU A 140 1.82 -1.74 -0.64
CA LEU A 140 0.87 -1.25 -1.65
C LEU A 140 -0.08 -0.17 -1.10
N CYS A 141 -0.18 -0.03 0.21
CA CYS A 141 -0.89 1.08 0.86
C CYS A 141 0.05 1.81 1.83
N ALA A 142 0.38 1.22 2.98
CA ALA A 142 1.22 1.89 3.97
C ALA A 142 2.61 2.27 3.41
N GLY A 143 3.19 1.42 2.55
CA GLY A 143 4.50 1.68 1.96
C GLY A 143 4.49 2.90 1.04
N ILE A 144 3.69 2.86 -0.02
CA ILE A 144 3.62 3.96 -1.00
C ILE A 144 3.13 5.27 -0.38
N THR A 145 2.25 5.22 0.62
CA THR A 145 1.75 6.41 1.34
C THR A 145 2.87 7.16 2.05
N VAL A 146 3.89 6.43 2.52
CA VAL A 146 5.05 7.02 3.18
C VAL A 146 6.16 7.32 2.17
N TYR A 147 6.40 6.41 1.24
CA TYR A 147 7.48 6.54 0.26
C TYR A 147 7.25 7.68 -0.73
N GLY A 148 6.00 7.87 -1.19
CA GLY A 148 5.58 8.94 -2.09
C GLY A 148 6.05 10.33 -1.63
N PRO A 149 5.61 10.82 -0.45
CA PRO A 149 6.06 12.13 0.04
C PRO A 149 7.57 12.19 0.30
N LEU A 150 8.22 11.11 0.76
CA LEU A 150 9.68 11.10 0.92
C LEU A 150 10.42 11.36 -0.41
N ARG A 151 9.90 10.81 -1.51
CA ARG A 151 10.46 11.02 -2.85
C ARG A 151 10.08 12.39 -3.40
N CYS A 152 8.79 12.73 -3.42
CA CYS A 152 8.26 13.96 -4.02
C CYS A 152 8.87 15.23 -3.40
N PHE A 153 9.10 15.23 -2.08
CA PHE A 153 9.68 16.38 -1.38
C PHE A 153 11.21 16.30 -1.21
N GLY A 154 11.86 15.32 -1.83
CA GLY A 154 13.32 15.17 -1.74
C GLY A 154 13.85 14.85 -0.34
N LEU A 155 13.00 14.30 0.54
CA LEU A 155 13.33 13.99 1.94
C LEU A 155 14.08 12.67 2.13
N HIS A 156 14.48 12.01 1.05
CA HIS A 156 15.16 10.72 1.03
C HIS A 156 16.70 10.85 0.92
N LYS A 157 17.23 12.07 0.95
CA LYS A 157 18.67 12.30 0.75
C LYS A 157 19.48 11.90 2.00
N PRO A 158 20.68 11.30 1.83
CA PRO A 158 21.56 10.97 2.94
C PRO A 158 21.87 12.17 3.84
N GLY A 159 22.01 11.94 5.14
CA GLY A 159 22.31 12.98 6.12
C GLY A 159 21.10 13.77 6.62
N MET A 160 19.91 13.58 6.03
CA MET A 160 18.68 14.18 6.55
C MET A 160 18.20 13.50 7.83
N HIS A 161 17.44 14.25 8.63
CA HIS A 161 16.80 13.78 9.85
C HIS A 161 15.27 13.72 9.65
N LEU A 162 14.68 12.56 9.86
CA LEU A 162 13.24 12.34 9.72
C LEU A 162 12.58 12.18 11.10
N GLY A 163 11.58 13.01 11.38
CA GLY A 163 10.66 12.83 12.50
C GLY A 163 9.46 11.97 12.08
N VAL A 164 9.16 10.91 12.83
CA VAL A 164 8.00 10.03 12.61
C VAL A 164 7.06 10.14 13.80
N VAL A 165 5.91 10.79 13.60
CA VAL A 165 4.88 10.92 14.64
C VAL A 165 3.91 9.74 14.56
N GLY A 166 3.93 8.89 15.59
CA GLY A 166 3.13 7.67 15.68
C GLY A 166 3.82 6.44 15.06
N LEU A 167 3.88 5.33 15.81
CA LEU A 167 4.53 4.08 15.39
C LEU A 167 3.53 2.95 15.09
N GLY A 168 2.51 3.27 14.28
CA GLY A 168 1.55 2.32 13.71
C GLY A 168 2.10 1.56 12.49
N GLY A 169 1.22 1.13 11.58
CA GLY A 169 1.61 0.46 10.33
C GLY A 169 2.46 1.35 9.41
N LEU A 170 1.95 2.55 9.08
CA LEU A 170 2.66 3.54 8.26
C LEU A 170 3.96 3.98 8.93
N GLY A 171 3.90 4.40 10.21
CA GLY A 171 5.08 4.85 10.96
C GLY A 171 6.18 3.80 11.03
N HIS A 172 5.83 2.52 11.16
CA HIS A 172 6.79 1.42 11.13
C HIS A 172 7.50 1.29 9.77
N LEU A 173 6.78 1.45 8.65
CA LEU A 173 7.40 1.48 7.32
C LEU A 173 8.22 2.75 7.09
N ALA A 174 7.80 3.90 7.63
CA ALA A 174 8.58 5.14 7.58
C ALA A 174 9.96 4.99 8.23
N VAL A 175 10.00 4.39 9.42
CA VAL A 175 11.27 4.07 10.08
C VAL A 175 12.12 3.14 9.21
N LYS A 176 11.54 2.08 8.64
CA LYS A 176 12.27 1.13 7.79
C LYS A 176 12.85 1.78 6.53
N PHE A 177 12.04 2.55 5.80
CA PHE A 177 12.51 3.24 4.59
C PHE A 177 13.59 4.27 4.92
N ALA A 178 13.37 5.11 5.94
CA ALA A 178 14.35 6.11 6.33
C ALA A 178 15.69 5.48 6.74
N LYS A 179 15.66 4.35 7.46
CA LYS A 179 16.86 3.59 7.79
C LYS A 179 17.55 3.00 6.56
N ALA A 180 16.79 2.41 5.63
CA ALA A 180 17.34 1.89 4.38
C ALA A 180 17.99 3.00 3.52
N LEU A 181 17.45 4.22 3.58
CA LEU A 181 17.95 5.40 2.89
C LEU A 181 19.10 6.13 3.63
N GLY A 182 19.52 5.63 4.81
CA GLY A 182 20.63 6.20 5.57
C GLY A 182 20.30 7.48 6.35
N LEU A 183 19.03 7.70 6.70
CA LEU A 183 18.59 8.87 7.45
C LEU A 183 18.69 8.63 8.96
N LYS A 184 18.88 9.72 9.71
CA LYS A 184 18.61 9.71 11.15
C LYS A 184 17.09 9.74 11.35
N VAL A 185 16.58 8.91 12.26
CA VAL A 185 15.14 8.81 12.51
C VAL A 185 14.85 9.02 13.97
N THR A 186 13.92 9.93 14.26
CA THR A 186 13.37 10.18 15.59
C THR A 186 11.90 9.79 15.59
N VAL A 187 11.52 8.86 16.47
CA VAL A 187 10.13 8.44 16.62
C VAL A 187 9.50 9.20 17.78
N ILE A 188 8.35 9.83 17.52
CA ILE A 188 7.59 10.63 18.47
C ILE A 188 6.28 9.89 18.75
N SER A 189 5.99 9.60 20.01
CA SER A 189 4.77 8.89 20.42
C SER A 189 4.27 9.41 21.77
N THR A 190 3.03 9.08 22.11
CA THR A 190 2.36 9.49 23.35
C THR A 190 2.53 8.49 24.50
N SER A 191 3.09 7.30 24.25
CA SER A 191 3.34 6.28 25.29
C SER A 191 4.58 5.44 25.00
N ALA A 192 5.37 5.17 26.05
CA ALA A 192 6.58 4.35 25.97
C ALA A 192 6.31 2.86 25.69
N LEU A 193 5.07 2.37 25.91
CA LEU A 193 4.69 0.97 25.69
C LEU A 193 4.85 0.53 24.22
N MET A 194 4.67 1.47 23.27
CA MET A 194 4.74 1.19 21.84
C MET A 194 6.15 0.82 21.34
N LEU A 195 7.17 1.03 22.18
CA LEU A 195 8.58 0.80 21.88
C LEU A 195 9.17 -0.43 22.61
N LYS A 196 8.52 -0.91 23.69
CA LYS A 196 9.01 -2.05 24.49
C LYS A 196 8.79 -3.41 23.83
N ASN A 197 7.77 -3.55 23.00
CA ASN A 197 7.35 -4.84 22.40
C ASN A 197 7.81 -5.06 20.95
N LYS A 198 8.64 -4.16 20.40
CA LYS A 198 9.21 -4.34 19.05
C LYS A 198 10.71 -4.56 19.19
N LYS A 199 11.21 -5.72 18.73
CA LYS A 199 12.67 -5.99 18.64
C LYS A 199 13.36 -4.75 18.07
N PRO A 200 14.48 -4.29 18.65
CA PRO A 200 15.00 -2.95 18.44
C PRO A 200 15.34 -2.74 16.97
N CYS A 201 14.45 -2.09 16.24
CA CYS A 201 14.72 -1.59 14.91
C CYS A 201 15.53 -0.28 15.07
N ASN A 202 16.72 -0.36 15.67
CA ASN A 202 17.72 0.70 15.82
C ASN A 202 17.16 2.14 15.83
N ILE A 203 16.24 2.44 16.74
CA ILE A 203 15.68 3.78 16.91
C ILE A 203 16.78 4.63 17.54
N LEU A 204 17.24 5.66 16.83
CA LEU A 204 18.46 6.39 17.22
C LEU A 204 18.24 7.40 18.33
N GLU A 205 17.02 7.92 18.50
CA GLU A 205 16.65 8.82 19.59
C GLU A 205 15.13 8.75 19.83
N HIS A 206 14.75 8.78 21.11
CA HIS A 206 13.37 8.82 21.59
C HIS A 206 13.14 10.16 22.27
N ILE A 207 12.07 10.87 21.89
CA ILE A 207 11.60 12.05 22.60
C ILE A 207 10.17 11.73 23.05
N PRO A 208 9.96 11.26 24.29
CA PRO A 208 8.64 11.30 24.88
C PRO A 208 8.27 12.77 25.05
N LEU A 209 6.98 13.10 24.95
CA LEU A 209 6.46 14.46 25.20
C LEU A 209 6.73 14.98 26.64
N LEU A 210 7.54 14.29 27.47
CA LEU A 210 7.76 14.58 28.89
C LEU A 210 9.22 14.45 29.43
N SER A 211 10.27 14.17 28.64
CA SER A 211 11.68 14.32 29.14
C SER A 211 12.78 14.07 28.10
N VAL A 212 13.94 14.69 28.37
CA VAL A 212 15.11 14.95 27.52
C VAL A 212 16.14 13.79 27.46
N GLU A 213 16.89 13.75 26.34
CA GLU A 213 18.20 13.09 26.05
C GLU A 213 18.37 11.57 26.12
N THR A 214 19.01 10.99 25.07
CA THR A 214 20.27 10.22 25.21
C THR A 214 20.90 9.82 23.87
N LYS A 215 22.23 9.95 23.80
CA LYS A 215 23.14 9.54 22.72
C LYS A 215 23.39 8.02 22.76
N THR A 216 23.44 7.36 21.59
CA THR A 216 24.23 6.11 21.46
C THR A 216 24.75 5.90 20.04
N LYS A 217 26.07 5.65 19.92
CA LYS A 217 26.79 5.21 18.70
C LYS A 217 26.74 3.69 18.61
N CYS A 218 26.45 3.11 17.43
CA CYS A 218 26.90 1.76 17.08
C CYS A 218 26.90 1.51 15.54
N ARG A 219 27.81 0.66 15.07
CA ARG A 219 28.25 0.44 13.67
C ARG A 219 27.60 -0.82 13.02
N LEU A 220 27.64 -0.87 11.67
CA LEU A 220 27.42 -1.99 10.70
C LEU A 220 25.94 -2.32 10.35
N GLN A 221 25.53 -2.75 9.14
CA GLN A 221 26.15 -3.13 7.85
C GLN A 221 25.05 -2.96 6.76
N CYS A 222 25.33 -2.30 5.63
CA CYS A 222 24.36 -2.06 4.56
C CYS A 222 24.26 -3.25 3.58
N ALA A 223 23.04 -3.69 3.25
CA ALA A 223 22.77 -4.56 2.10
C ALA A 223 22.41 -3.68 0.88
N PRO A 224 23.06 -3.86 -0.29
CA PRO A 224 22.94 -2.93 -1.41
C PRO A 224 21.90 -3.40 -2.44
N TRP A 225 20.66 -2.98 -2.31
CA TRP A 225 19.68 -3.15 -3.39
C TRP A 225 18.61 -2.07 -3.29
N MET A 226 18.83 -0.97 -4.04
CA MET A 226 17.85 0.01 -4.51
C MET A 226 18.61 1.12 -5.28
N ALA A 227 19.19 0.72 -6.42
CA ALA A 227 19.46 1.62 -7.53
C ALA A 227 18.32 1.43 -8.55
#